data_AF-A0A0D8LAM6-F1
#
_entry.id   AF-A0A0D8LAM6-F1
#
_cell.length_a   1.000
_cell.length_b   1.000
_cell.length_c   1.000
_cell.angle_alpha   90.00
_cell.angle_beta   90.00
_cell.angle_gamma   90.00
#
_symmetry.space_group_name_H-M   'P 1'
#
loop_
_entity.id
_entity.type
_entity.pdbx_description
1 polymer ?
#
loop_
_entity_poly.entity_id
_entity_poly.type
_entity_poly.pdbx_seq_one_letter_code
_entity_poly.pdbx_strand_id
1 'polypeptide(L)'
;MNNEVNDFCLIGYKWRDKNRENNVNIIWKNHYLINWEMPYRPVDNADYVRSLILSKPAINLKDDVVPYSEIGFRTALWPEEGIKQITDDCLKNGNQIQIQPFQPDPKWNIENKPE
;
A
#
# COMPACT_ATOMS: atom_id res chain seq x y z
N MET A 1 20.44 2.37 -0.22
CA MET A 1 20.27 3.68 -0.87
C MET A 1 18.95 3.64 -1.61
N ASN A 2 18.09 4.63 -1.45
CA ASN A 2 16.89 4.75 -2.27
C ASN A 2 17.29 5.50 -3.54
N ASN A 3 17.58 4.77 -4.62
CA ASN A 3 18.02 5.31 -5.91
C ASN A 3 17.10 4.90 -7.07
N GLU A 4 15.99 4.22 -6.76
CA GLU A 4 15.02 3.77 -7.76
C GLU A 4 13.76 4.61 -7.72
N VAL A 5 13.19 4.84 -8.91
CA VAL A 5 11.81 5.29 -9.04
C VAL A 5 10.89 4.14 -8.63
N ASN A 6 9.85 4.46 -7.87
CA ASN A 6 8.85 3.51 -7.44
C ASN A 6 7.50 3.84 -8.06
N ASP A 7 6.97 2.88 -8.81
CA ASP A 7 5.64 2.93 -9.42
C ASP A 7 4.60 2.29 -8.50
N PHE A 8 3.58 3.07 -8.19
CA PHE A 8 2.45 2.64 -7.39
C PHE A 8 1.15 2.82 -8.18
N CYS A 9 0.24 1.88 -7.99
CA CYS A 9 -1.14 2.06 -8.35
C CYS A 9 -2.00 2.06 -7.09
N LEU A 10 -2.82 3.09 -6.92
CA LEU A 10 -3.73 3.25 -5.79
C LEU A 10 -5.17 3.12 -6.25
N ILE A 11 -5.94 2.26 -5.59
CA ILE A 11 -7.36 2.10 -5.85
C ILE A 11 -8.16 2.00 -4.55
N GLY A 12 -9.16 2.87 -4.41
CA GLY A 12 -10.16 2.82 -3.35
C GLY A 12 -11.48 2.34 -3.92
N TYR A 13 -12.20 1.52 -3.15
CA TYR A 13 -13.56 1.10 -3.50
C TYR A 13 -14.57 1.82 -2.62
N LYS A 14 -15.79 2.00 -3.14
CA LYS A 14 -16.93 2.30 -2.28
C LYS A 14 -17.34 1.01 -1.56
N TRP A 15 -16.76 0.78 -0.40
CA TRP A 15 -17.05 -0.40 0.40
C TRP A 15 -18.49 -0.35 0.93
N ARG A 16 -19.19 -1.49 0.91
CA ARG A 16 -20.52 -1.61 1.52
C ARG A 16 -20.46 -1.56 3.05
N ASP A 17 -19.37 -2.06 3.60
CA ASP A 17 -19.07 -1.97 5.04
C ASP A 17 -18.48 -0.60 5.34
N LYS A 18 -19.20 0.19 6.15
CA LYS A 18 -18.78 1.54 6.55
C LYS A 18 -17.44 1.55 7.28
N ASN A 19 -17.10 0.46 7.97
CA ASN A 19 -15.81 0.35 8.67
C ASN A 19 -14.61 0.27 7.71
N ARG A 20 -14.86 0.05 6.42
CA ARG A 20 -13.83 -0.06 5.38
C ARG A 20 -13.83 1.13 4.44
N GLU A 21 -14.68 2.13 4.64
CA GLU A 21 -14.78 3.30 3.74
C GLU A 21 -13.44 4.02 3.53
N ASN A 22 -12.51 3.90 4.47
CA ASN A 22 -11.19 4.51 4.38
C ASN A 22 -10.10 3.57 3.82
N ASN A 23 -10.45 2.36 3.38
CA ASN A 23 -9.45 1.38 2.94
C ASN A 23 -9.10 1.55 1.47
N VAL A 24 -7.81 1.67 1.19
CA VAL A 24 -7.21 1.80 -0.14
C VAL A 24 -6.26 0.62 -0.37
N ASN A 25 -6.30 0.06 -1.57
CA ASN A 25 -5.30 -0.91 -2.02
C ASN A 25 -4.19 -0.17 -2.76
N ILE A 26 -2.95 -0.45 -2.39
CA ILE A 26 -1.74 0.08 -3.03
C ILE A 26 -0.99 -1.10 -3.64
N ILE A 27 -0.76 -1.05 -4.95
CA ILE A 27 0.03 -2.03 -5.69
C ILE A 27 1.37 -1.41 -6.02
N TRP A 28 2.46 -1.97 -5.52
CA TRP A 28 3.82 -1.51 -5.78
C TRP A 28 4.50 -2.40 -6.81
N LYS A 29 4.89 -1.83 -7.97
CA LYS A 29 5.60 -2.52 -9.08
C LYS A 29 4.97 -3.86 -9.51
N ASN A 30 3.66 -4.06 -9.31
CA ASN A 30 2.97 -5.35 -9.48
C ASN A 30 3.56 -6.51 -8.63
N HIS A 31 4.34 -6.20 -7.60
CA HIS A 31 4.99 -7.17 -6.72
C HIS A 31 4.32 -7.27 -5.36
N TYR A 32 3.80 -6.16 -4.84
CA TYR A 32 3.22 -6.13 -3.51
C TYR A 32 1.85 -5.46 -3.50
N LEU A 33 0.90 -6.06 -2.78
CA LEU A 33 -0.37 -5.44 -2.43
C LEU A 33 -0.35 -5.03 -0.96
N ILE A 34 -0.55 -3.75 -0.70
CA ILE A 34 -0.67 -3.18 0.65
C ILE A 34 -2.11 -2.73 0.84
N ASN A 35 -2.78 -3.26 1.86
CA ASN A 35 -4.07 -2.72 2.29
C ASN A 35 -3.79 -1.61 3.28
N TRP A 36 -4.00 -0.36 2.85
CA TRP A 36 -3.76 0.83 3.65
C TRP A 36 -5.08 1.42 4.14
N GLU A 37 -5.14 1.82 5.40
CA GLU A 37 -6.28 2.55 5.96
C GLU A 37 -5.98 4.04 5.92
N MET A 38 -6.66 4.78 5.05
CA MET A 38 -6.55 6.24 5.00
C MET A 38 -7.00 6.83 6.34
N PRO A 39 -6.30 7.85 6.89
CA PRO A 39 -6.73 8.52 8.11
C PRO A 39 -8.12 9.15 7.93
N TYR A 40 -8.99 8.98 8.94
CA TYR A 40 -10.41 9.34 8.91
C TYR A 40 -10.67 10.86 8.82
N ARG A 41 -9.69 11.72 9.13
CA ARG A 41 -9.83 13.18 9.20
C ARG A 41 -8.54 13.90 8.79
N PRO A 42 -8.59 15.21 8.47
CA PRO A 42 -7.39 16.01 8.21
C PRO A 42 -6.52 16.10 9.46
N VAL A 43 -5.53 15.20 9.52
CA VAL A 43 -4.24 15.25 10.22
C VAL A 43 -4.22 15.93 11.59
N ASP A 44 -4.57 15.16 12.63
CA ASP A 44 -3.71 15.12 13.81
C ASP A 44 -2.58 14.07 13.58
N ASN A 45 -1.47 14.18 14.31
CA ASN A 45 -0.34 13.25 14.19
C ASN A 45 -0.69 11.82 14.64
N ALA A 46 -1.70 11.65 15.51
CA ALA A 46 -2.10 10.36 16.04
C ALA A 46 -2.85 9.52 15.00
N ASP A 47 -3.72 10.13 14.20
CA ASP A 47 -4.45 9.49 13.11
C ASP A 47 -3.51 9.04 11.97
N TYR A 48 -2.48 9.83 11.67
CA TYR A 48 -1.42 9.41 10.74
C TYR A 48 -0.66 8.18 11.26
N VAL A 49 -0.18 8.22 12.50
CA VAL A 49 0.52 7.07 13.11
C VAL A 49 -0.39 5.85 13.17
N ARG A 50 -1.67 6.03 13.47
CA ARG A 50 -2.67 4.97 13.47
C ARG A 50 -2.84 4.35 12.08
N SER A 51 -2.89 5.15 11.01
CA SER A 51 -2.95 4.65 9.63
C SER A 51 -1.76 3.76 9.26
N LEU A 52 -0.56 4.10 9.74
CA LEU A 52 0.64 3.31 9.52
C LEU A 52 0.58 1.98 10.28
N ILE A 53 0.16 2.01 11.54
CA ILE A 53 0.05 0.81 12.38
C ILE A 53 -1.03 -0.14 11.87
N LEU A 54 -2.15 0.39 11.37
CA LEU A 54 -3.27 -0.39 10.85
C LEU A 54 -3.08 -0.85 9.39
N SER A 55 -2.05 -0.35 8.71
CA SER A 55 -1.68 -0.88 7.40
C SER A 55 -1.37 -2.37 7.53
N LYS A 56 -2.04 -3.19 6.72
CA LYS A 56 -1.77 -4.63 6.72
C LYS A 56 -0.40 -4.89 6.10
N PRO A 57 0.29 -5.97 6.51
CA PRO A 57 1.54 -6.36 5.87
C PRO A 57 1.37 -6.48 4.35
N ALA A 58 2.40 -6.08 3.64
CA ALA A 58 2.47 -6.20 2.20
C ALA A 58 2.37 -7.68 1.80
N ILE A 59 1.45 -8.00 0.90
CA ILE A 59 1.27 -9.32 0.32
C ILE A 59 2.20 -9.42 -0.87
N ASN A 60 3.10 -10.41 -0.88
CA ASN A 60 3.92 -10.68 -2.04
C ASN A 60 3.06 -11.36 -3.11
N LEU A 61 2.78 -10.65 -4.19
CA LEU A 61 1.88 -11.11 -5.25
C LEU A 61 2.40 -12.35 -6.00
N LYS A 62 3.69 -12.67 -5.86
CA LYS A 62 4.31 -13.86 -6.46
C LYS A 62 4.26 -15.07 -5.53
N ASP A 63 4.50 -14.86 -4.24
CA ASP A 63 4.77 -15.96 -3.29
C ASP A 63 3.56 -16.27 -2.39
N ASP A 64 2.67 -15.29 -2.18
CA ASP A 64 1.54 -15.40 -1.25
C ASP A 64 0.19 -15.59 -1.96
N VAL A 65 0.20 -15.80 -3.28
CA VAL A 65 -1.02 -15.85 -4.10
C VAL A 65 -1.19 -17.23 -4.71
N VAL A 66 -2.35 -17.84 -4.49
CA VAL A 66 -2.70 -19.18 -4.97
C VAL A 66 -4.13 -19.21 -5.50
N PRO A 67 -4.49 -20.19 -6.34
CA PRO A 67 -5.88 -20.37 -6.77
C PRO A 67 -6.84 -20.58 -5.60
N TYR A 68 -8.10 -20.16 -5.73
CA TYR A 68 -9.12 -20.33 -4.68
C TYR A 68 -9.22 -21.76 -4.14
N SER A 69 -8.99 -22.76 -4.99
CA SER A 69 -9.01 -24.18 -4.62
C SER A 69 -7.97 -24.58 -3.57
N GLU A 70 -6.92 -23.76 -3.37
CA GLU A 70 -5.78 -24.06 -2.51
C GLU A 70 -5.80 -23.26 -1.18
N ILE A 71 -6.77 -22.36 -1.00
CA ILE A 71 -6.86 -21.47 0.17
C ILE A 71 -7.21 -22.18 1.48
N GLY A 72 -7.80 -23.37 1.40
CA GLY A 72 -8.41 -24.05 2.55
C GLY A 72 -7.48 -24.39 3.73
N PHE A 73 -6.15 -24.24 3.60
CA PHE A 73 -5.19 -24.73 4.60
C PHE A 73 -4.12 -23.74 5.06
N ARG A 74 -4.06 -22.49 4.55
CA ARG A 74 -3.00 -21.53 4.94
C ARG A 74 -3.56 -20.14 5.22
N THR A 75 -3.26 -19.61 6.41
CA THR A 75 -3.74 -18.31 6.91
C THR A 75 -3.07 -17.09 6.27
N ALA A 76 -2.02 -17.28 5.48
CA ALA A 76 -1.22 -16.21 4.88
C ALA A 76 -1.39 -16.10 3.35
N LEU A 77 -2.23 -16.94 2.73
CA LEU A 77 -2.38 -16.97 1.27
C LEU A 77 -3.61 -16.18 0.78
N TRP A 78 -3.50 -15.61 -0.41
CA TRP A 78 -4.53 -14.81 -1.07
C TRP A 78 -5.00 -15.47 -2.37
N PRO A 79 -6.29 -15.32 -2.74
CA PRO A 79 -6.81 -15.85 -3.99
C PRO A 79 -6.29 -15.10 -5.19
N GLU A 80 -5.66 -15.81 -6.11
CA GLU A 80 -5.17 -15.29 -7.38
C GLU A 80 -6.25 -14.53 -8.14
N GLU A 81 -7.45 -15.08 -8.19
CA GLU A 81 -8.56 -14.51 -8.95
C GLU A 81 -9.02 -13.16 -8.33
N GLY A 82 -9.00 -13.05 -7.00
CA GLY A 82 -9.30 -11.79 -6.31
C GLY A 82 -8.19 -10.75 -6.49
N ILE A 83 -6.93 -11.17 -6.38
CA ILE A 83 -5.75 -10.32 -6.63
C ILE A 83 -5.74 -9.80 -8.07
N LYS A 84 -6.05 -10.66 -9.03
CA LYS A 84 -6.12 -10.31 -10.45
C LYS A 84 -7.19 -9.25 -10.70
N GLN A 85 -8.37 -9.38 -10.10
CA GLN A 85 -9.43 -8.36 -10.21
C GLN A 85 -8.96 -7.01 -9.67
N ILE A 86 -8.37 -6.99 -8.48
CA ILE A 86 -7.86 -5.74 -7.87
C ILE A 86 -6.77 -5.11 -8.75
N THR A 87 -5.86 -5.93 -9.28
CA THR A 87 -4.77 -5.46 -10.14
C THR A 87 -5.28 -4.90 -11.46
N ASP A 88 -6.17 -5.62 -12.13
CA ASP A 88 -6.79 -5.17 -13.39
C ASP A 88 -7.59 -3.88 -13.20
N ASP A 89 -8.35 -3.78 -12.10
CA ASP A 89 -9.10 -2.56 -11.78
C ASP A 89 -8.16 -1.40 -11.51
N CYS A 90 -7.06 -1.63 -10.79
CA CYS A 90 -6.09 -0.59 -10.50
C CYS A 90 -5.44 -0.07 -11.80
N LEU A 91 -5.01 -0.96 -12.69
CA LEU A 91 -4.40 -0.57 -13.97
C LEU A 91 -5.38 0.20 -14.88
N LYS A 92 -6.68 -0.08 -14.79
CA LYS A 92 -7.70 0.56 -15.63
C LYS A 92 -8.27 1.84 -15.03
N ASN A 93 -8.49 1.87 -13.72
CA ASN A 93 -9.30 2.86 -13.03
C ASN A 93 -8.59 3.51 -11.82
N GLY A 94 -7.45 2.95 -11.39
CA GLY A 94 -6.68 3.45 -10.26
C GLY A 94 -5.81 4.65 -10.61
N ASN A 95 -5.37 5.36 -9.57
CA ASN A 95 -4.42 6.45 -9.69
C ASN A 95 -3.00 5.89 -9.78
N GLN A 96 -2.32 6.16 -10.89
CA GLN A 96 -0.91 5.81 -11.09
C GLN A 96 -0.02 6.92 -10.49
N ILE A 97 0.87 6.55 -9.57
CA ILE A 97 1.76 7.47 -8.88
C ILE A 97 3.19 6.98 -9.03
N GLN A 98 4.09 7.89 -9.44
CA GLN A 98 5.53 7.65 -9.39
C GLN A 98 6.14 8.45 -8.25
N ILE A 99 6.88 7.77 -7.38
CA ILE A 99 7.64 8.40 -6.31
C ILE A 99 9.12 8.34 -6.67
N GLN A 100 9.71 9.52 -6.80
CA GLN A 100 11.13 9.68 -7.03
C GLN A 100 11.93 9.36 -5.75
N PRO A 101 13.13 8.78 -5.87
CA PRO A 101 13.96 8.49 -4.71
C PRO A 101 14.28 9.77 -3.92
N PHE A 102 14.17 9.68 -2.58
CA PHE A 102 14.45 10.82 -1.70
C PHE A 102 15.88 11.32 -1.92
N GLN A 103 15.98 12.60 -2.29
CA GLN A 103 17.25 13.32 -2.36
C GLN A 103 17.35 14.20 -1.10
N PRO A 104 18.19 13.85 -0.11
CA PRO A 104 18.40 14.72 1.04
C PRO A 104 18.92 16.08 0.55
N ASP A 105 18.48 17.16 1.19
CA ASP A 105 19.06 18.47 0.96
C ASP A 105 20.57 18.40 1.28
N PRO A 106 21.46 18.77 0.34
CA PRO A 106 22.90 18.80 0.59
C PRO A 106 23.30 19.63 1.83
N LYS A 107 22.45 20.55 2.29
CA LYS A 107 22.66 21.38 3.49
C LYS A 107 22.22 20.69 4.79
N TRP A 108 21.53 19.55 4.72
CA TRP A 108 21.19 18.73 5.87
C TRP A 108 22.40 17.89 6.30
N ASN A 109 23.47 18.55 6.73
CA ASN A 109 24.55 17.90 7.45
C ASN A 109 24.10 17.66 8.91
N ILE A 110 24.28 16.43 9.37
CA ILE A 110 23.93 15.95 10.74
C ILE A 110 24.65 16.76 11.84
N GLU A 111 25.59 17.64 11.47
CA GLU A 111 26.33 18.53 12.35
C GLU A 111 25.52 19.74 12.86
N ASN A 112 24.37 20.08 12.26
CA ASN A 112 23.53 21.20 12.71
C ASN A 112 22.37 20.74 13.60
N LYS A 113 22.66 20.05 14.70
CA LYS A 113 21.67 19.82 15.76
C LYS A 113 21.62 21.07 16.65
N PRO A 114 20.48 21.77 16.81
CA PRO A 114 20.34 22.77 17.85
C PRO A 114 20.54 22.09 19.21
N GLU A 115 21.37 22.70 20.07
CA GLU A 115 21.55 22.31 21.47
C GLU A 115 20.22 22.25 22.24
#